data_AF-A0A968CDI3-F1
#
_entry.id   AF-A0A968CDI3-F1
#
_cell.length_a   1.000
_cell.length_b   1.000
_cell.length_c   1.000
_cell.angle_alpha   90.00
_cell.angle_beta   90.00
_cell.angle_gamma   90.00
#
_symmetry.space_group_name_H-M   'P 1'
#
loop_
_entity.id
_entity.type
_entity.pdbx_description
1 polymer ?
#
loop_
_entity_poly.entity_id
_entity_poly.type
_entity_poly.pdbx_seq_one_letter_code
_entity_poly.pdbx_strand_id
1 'polypeptide(L)' 'DPWRALGSAVTLLVLVSGDLVADVGFQLSVGATCGVLVGMRTPIERRPRRLWRIVTATIAAQLAVVPVLLATFG' A
#
# COMPACT_ATOMS: atom_id res chain seq x y z
N ASP A 1 9.30 7.26 14.29
CA ASP A 1 9.63 6.54 13.04
C ASP A 1 8.40 6.18 12.24
N PRO A 2 8.35 6.50 10.94
CA PRO A 2 7.20 6.18 10.07
C PRO A 2 6.85 4.68 10.05
N TRP A 3 7.87 3.82 10.15
CA TRP A 3 7.71 2.36 10.23
C TRP A 3 7.05 1.90 11.52
N ARG A 4 7.41 2.51 12.66
CA ARG A 4 6.77 2.24 13.95
C ARG A 4 5.32 2.70 13.94
N ALA A 5 5.04 3.87 13.35
CA ALA A 5 3.69 4.40 13.24
C ALA A 5 2.79 3.50 12.38
N LEU A 6 3.28 3.05 11.22
CA LEU A 6 2.56 2.10 10.35
C LEU A 6 2.30 0.76 11.07
N GLY A 7 3.33 0.19 11.70
CA GLY A 7 3.21 -1.06 12.45
C GLY A 7 2.18 -0.94 13.57
N SER A 8 2.24 0.12 14.39
CA SER A 8 1.28 0.32 15.46
C SER A 8 -0.15 0.51 14.96
N ALA A 9 -0.36 1.22 13.84
CA ALA A 9 -1.67 1.42 13.28
C ALA A 9 -2.28 0.11 12.76
N VAL A 10 -1.49 -0.70 12.04
CA VAL A 10 -1.93 -2.01 11.54
C VAL A 10 -2.26 -2.96 12.68
N THR A 11 -1.38 -3.06 13.68
CA THR A 11 -1.62 -3.92 14.85
C THR A 11 -2.86 -3.50 15.62
N LEU A 12 -3.09 -2.19 15.80
CA LEU A 12 -4.26 -1.68 16.52
C LEU A 12 -5.56 -1.95 15.73
N LEU A 13 -5.55 -1.75 14.41
CA LEU A 13 -6.71 -2.07 13.56
C LEU A 13 -7.05 -3.56 13.58
N VAL A 14 -6.04 -4.44 13.50
CA VAL A 14 -6.23 -5.89 13.56
C VAL A 14 -6.72 -6.35 14.95
N LEU A 15 -6.26 -5.71 16.02
CA LEU A 15 -6.74 -6.01 17.38
C LEU A 15 -8.21 -5.60 17.59
N VAL A 16 -8.64 -4.49 16.98
CA VAL A 16 -10.04 -4.04 17.03
C VAL A 16 -10.93 -4.91 16.14
N SER A 17 -10.43 -5.27 14.97
CA SER A 17 -11.18 -6.03 13.96
C SER A 17 -10.26 -7.05 13.28
N GLY A 18 -10.28 -8.29 13.79
CA GLY A 18 -9.41 -9.36 13.32
C GLY A 18 -9.65 -9.81 11.87
N ASP A 19 -10.86 -9.59 11.35
CA ASP A 19 -11.24 -9.93 9.97
C ASP A 19 -10.40 -9.17 8.92
N LEU A 20 -9.84 -8.00 9.29
CA LEU A 20 -8.99 -7.22 8.38
C LEU A 20 -7.72 -7.96 7.97
N VAL A 21 -7.26 -8.97 8.72
CA VAL A 21 -6.09 -9.77 8.32
C VAL A 21 -6.35 -10.53 7.03
N ALA A 22 -7.59 -10.99 6.81
CA ALA A 22 -7.98 -11.69 5.59
C ALA A 22 -8.53 -10.73 4.51
N ASP A 23 -8.82 -9.48 4.88
CA ASP A 23 -9.32 -8.47 3.95
C ASP A 23 -8.24 -8.03 2.96
N VAL A 24 -8.51 -8.31 1.68
CA VAL A 24 -7.59 -8.01 0.59
C VAL A 24 -7.38 -6.50 0.46
N GLY A 25 -8.41 -5.68 0.67
CA GLY A 25 -8.31 -4.22 0.62
C GLY A 25 -7.37 -3.66 1.70
N PHE A 26 -7.45 -4.21 2.91
CA PHE A 26 -6.57 -3.85 4.02
C PHE A 26 -5.11 -4.20 3.71
N GLN A 27 -4.82 -5.43 3.27
CA GLN A 27 -3.46 -5.84 2.89
C GLN A 27 -2.87 -4.94 1.80
N LEU A 28 -3.69 -4.58 0.79
CA LEU A 28 -3.29 -3.67 -0.28
C LEU A 28 -2.99 -2.26 0.22
N SER A 29 -3.78 -1.73 1.17
CA SER A 29 -3.55 -0.40 1.76
C SER A 29 -2.24 -0.35 2.57
N VAL A 30 -1.95 -1.40 3.34
CA VAL A 30 -0.71 -1.53 4.11
C VAL A 30 0.48 -1.67 3.16
N GLY A 31 0.35 -2.49 2.11
CA GLY A 31 1.35 -2.63 1.06
C GLY A 31 1.65 -1.31 0.33
N ALA A 32 0.63 -0.55 -0.04
CA ALA A 32 0.78 0.77 -0.65
C ALA A 32 1.52 1.74 0.28
N THR A 33 1.18 1.76 1.57
CA THR A 33 1.82 2.64 2.55
C THR A 33 3.27 2.26 2.81
N CYS A 34 3.57 0.95 2.91
CA CYS A 34 4.94 0.43 2.93
C CYS A 34 5.74 0.88 1.68
N GLY A 35 5.14 0.77 0.49
CA GLY A 35 5.75 1.20 -0.77
C GLY A 35 6.10 2.69 -0.77
N VAL A 36 5.23 3.55 -0.25
CA VAL A 36 5.49 4.99 -0.08
C VAL A 36 6.65 5.22 0.89
N LEU A 37 6.67 4.54 2.04
CA LEU A 37 7.75 4.69 3.04
C LEU A 37 9.12 4.25 2.52
N VAL A 38 9.16 3.18 1.71
CA VAL A 38 10.38 2.74 1.00
C VAL A 38 10.78 3.77 -0.05
N GLY A 39 9.83 4.26 -0.85
CA GLY A 39 10.05 5.29 -1.88
C GLY A 39 10.61 6.59 -1.29
N MET A 40 10.18 6.96 -0.08
CA MET A 40 10.69 8.14 0.63
C MET A 40 12.10 7.97 1.21
N ARG A 41 12.52 6.74 1.52
CA ARG A 41 13.86 6.45 2.09
C ARG A 41 14.93 6.18 1.05
N THR A 42 14.55 5.92 -0.20
CA THR A 42 15.50 5.68 -1.27
C THR A 42 16.11 7.02 -1.68
N PRO A 43 17.44 7.24 -1.59
CA PRO A 43 18.06 8.51 -1.99
C PRO A 43 17.85 8.73 -3.49
N ILE A 44 16.99 9.69 -3.83
CA ILE A 44 16.53 10.04 -5.19
C ILE A 44 17.59 10.90 -5.89
N GLU A 45 18.87 10.57 -5.74
CA GLU A 45 19.95 11.42 -6.27
C GLU A 45 20.08 11.31 -7.79
N ARG A 46 19.49 10.28 -8.45
CA ARG A 46 19.75 10.01 -9.89
C ARG A 46 18.58 9.51 -10.76
N ARG A 47 17.29 9.59 -10.36
CA ARG A 47 16.18 9.20 -11.27
C ARG A 47 15.02 10.18 -11.33
N PRO A 48 14.36 10.37 -12.50
CA PRO A 48 13.35 11.40 -12.68
C PRO A 48 12.14 11.11 -11.79
N ARG A 49 11.92 11.96 -10.80
CA ARG A 49 10.81 11.92 -9.84
C ARG A 49 9.42 11.73 -10.49
N ARG A 50 9.26 12.10 -11.77
CA ARG A 50 8.06 11.82 -12.59
C ARG A 50 7.83 10.34 -12.85
N LEU A 51 8.86 9.58 -13.21
CA LEU A 51 8.74 8.15 -13.51
C LEU A 51 8.30 7.36 -12.29
N TRP A 52 8.88 7.66 -11.13
CA TRP A 52 8.49 7.02 -9.88
C TRP A 52 7.05 7.35 -9.46
N ARG A 53 6.60 8.59 -9.70
CA ARG A 53 5.21 8.98 -9.47
C ARG A 53 4.25 8.24 -10.40
N ILE A 54 4.64 8.01 -11.66
CA ILE A 54 3.84 7.26 -12.63
C ILE A 54 3.77 5.79 -12.21
N VAL A 55 4.89 5.16 -11.89
CA VAL A 55 4.97 3.74 -11.50
C VAL A 55 4.17 3.47 -10.23
N THR A 56 4.28 4.32 -9.22
CA THR A 56 3.51 4.15 -7.98
C THR A 56 2.02 4.41 -8.20
N ALA A 57 1.66 5.38 -9.04
CA ALA A 57 0.27 5.62 -9.41
C ALA A 57 -0.34 4.46 -10.22
N THR A 58 0.39 3.86 -11.16
CA THR A 58 -0.09 2.69 -11.90
C THR A 58 -0.20 1.45 -11.03
N ILE A 59 0.78 1.20 -10.15
CA ILE A 59 0.69 0.09 -9.20
C ILE A 59 -0.51 0.28 -8.26
N ALA A 60 -0.70 1.49 -7.72
CA ALA A 60 -1.87 1.80 -6.87
C ALA A 60 -3.19 1.65 -7.62
N ALA A 61 -3.26 2.12 -8.87
CA ALA A 61 -4.43 1.98 -9.72
C ALA A 61 -4.73 0.50 -10.02
N GLN A 62 -3.72 -0.29 -10.36
CA GLN A 62 -3.90 -1.73 -10.63
C GLN A 62 -4.32 -2.48 -9.38
N LEU A 63 -3.72 -2.19 -8.22
CA LEU A 63 -4.13 -2.79 -6.94
C LEU A 63 -5.56 -2.41 -6.55
N ALA A 64 -6.00 -1.18 -6.82
CA ALA A 64 -7.37 -0.75 -6.57
C ALA A 64 -8.39 -1.43 -7.52
N VAL A 65 -7.96 -1.81 -8.72
CA VAL A 65 -8.83 -2.41 -9.76
C VAL A 65 -8.99 -3.92 -9.58
N VAL A 66 -7.98 -4.62 -9.05
CA VAL A 66 -8.00 -6.09 -8.87
C VAL A 66 -9.21 -6.61 -8.07
N PRO A 67 -9.62 -6.01 -6.93
CA PRO A 67 -10.78 -6.46 -6.18
C PRO A 67 -12.09 -6.27 -6.95
N VAL A 68 -12.22 -5.16 -7.68
CA VAL A 68 -13.40 -4.87 -8.51
C VAL A 68 -13.51 -5.91 -9.62
N LEU A 69 -12.40 -6.23 -10.29
CA LEU A 69 -12.36 -7.28 -11.32
C LEU A 69 -12.76 -8.64 -10.76
N LEU A 70 -12.24 -9.02 -9.59
CA LEU A 70 -12.58 -10.28 -8.92
C LEU A 70 -14.06 -10.32 -8.48
N ALA A 71 -14.64 -9.19 -8.08
CA ALA A 71 -16.04 -9.13 -7.65
C ALA A 71 -17.05 -9.07 -8.81
N THR A 72 -16.65 -8.57 -9.99
CA THR A 72 -17.55 -8.44 -11.16
C THR A 72 -17.37 -9.54 -12.20
N PHE A 73 -16.17 -10.12 -12.32
CA PHE A 73 -15.84 -11.11 -13.35
C PHE A 73 -15.26 -12.41 -12.78
N GLY A 74 -15.18 -12.55 -11.46
CA GLY A 74 -14.71 -13.74 -10.74
C GLY A 74 -15.84 -14.53 -10.11
#